data_AF-A0A9D5CKD8-F1
#
_entry.id   AF-A0A9D5CKD8-F1
#
_cell.length_a   1.000
_cell.length_b   1.000
_cell.length_c   1.000
_cell.angle_alpha   90.00
_cell.angle_beta   90.00
_cell.angle_gamma   90.00
#
_symmetry.space_group_name_H-M   'P 1'
#
loop_
_entity.id
_entity.type
_entity.pdbx_description
1 polymer ?
#
loop_
_entity_poly.entity_id
_entity_poly.type
_entity_poly.pdbx_seq_one_letter_code
_entity_poly.pdbx_strand_id
1 'polypeptide(L)' 'MSDSHHSSDDPSEPEVTTKEQGPESQDEFSEDEQALITRMYNLLGDRWSLIAGRIPGRTADEIERYCKSKCFVNSSANQA' A
#
# COMPACT_ATOMS: atom_id res chain seq x y z
N MET A 1 -27.72 -46.70 -14.55
CA MET A 1 -28.72 -45.70 -14.10
C MET A 1 -27.99 -44.36 -14.07
N SER A 2 -28.42 -43.44 -14.91
CA SER A 2 -27.88 -42.09 -15.05
C SER A 2 -28.86 -41.13 -14.38
N ASP A 3 -28.41 -40.19 -13.56
CA ASP A 3 -28.83 -38.79 -13.68
C ASP A 3 -27.90 -37.86 -12.89
N SER A 4 -27.40 -36.84 -13.57
CA SER A 4 -26.59 -35.75 -13.02
C SER A 4 -27.53 -34.56 -12.82
N HIS A 5 -27.65 -34.03 -11.60
CA HIS A 5 -28.19 -32.70 -11.39
C HIS A 5 -27.14 -31.76 -10.82
N HIS A 6 -26.57 -31.02 -11.76
CA HIS A 6 -25.99 -29.71 -11.58
C HIS A 6 -27.11 -28.68 -11.30
N SER A 7 -26.73 -27.56 -10.70
CA SER A 7 -27.50 -26.32 -10.48
C SER A 7 -28.27 -26.19 -9.17
N SER A 8 -27.76 -25.28 -8.33
CA SER A 8 -28.59 -24.26 -7.70
C SER A 8 -27.73 -23.01 -7.52
N ASP A 9 -27.83 -22.17 -8.54
CA ASP A 9 -27.94 -20.72 -8.51
C ASP A 9 -27.39 -19.94 -7.30
N ASP A 10 -26.41 -19.12 -7.67
CA ASP A 10 -26.01 -17.82 -7.16
C ASP A 10 -27.19 -16.97 -6.64
N PRO A 11 -27.04 -16.36 -5.47
CA PRO A 11 -27.27 -14.91 -5.41
C PRO A 11 -26.02 -14.17 -4.93
N SER A 12 -25.38 -13.53 -5.91
CA SER A 12 -24.63 -12.30 -5.77
C SER A 12 -25.47 -11.27 -5.00
N GLU A 13 -24.90 -10.67 -3.96
CA GLU A 13 -25.03 -9.26 -3.55
C GLU A 13 -24.31 -9.06 -2.17
N PRO A 14 -23.86 -7.83 -1.84
CA PRO A 14 -22.43 -7.54 -1.76
C PRO A 14 -21.97 -7.13 -0.35
N GLU A 15 -20.65 -6.89 -0.26
CA GLU A 15 -20.00 -6.12 0.81
C GLU A 15 -19.55 -6.91 2.06
N VAL A 16 -18.35 -7.45 1.99
CA VAL A 16 -17.23 -6.88 2.74
C VAL A 16 -15.97 -7.17 1.95
N THR A 17 -15.28 -6.11 1.59
CA THR A 17 -13.95 -6.11 1.01
C THR A 17 -12.95 -6.63 2.03
N THR A 18 -13.00 -7.92 2.37
CA THR A 18 -11.83 -8.58 2.93
C THR A 18 -10.99 -9.00 1.74
N LYS A 19 -10.26 -8.03 1.18
CA LYS A 19 -9.08 -8.36 0.41
C LYS A 19 -8.19 -9.15 1.36
N GLU A 20 -8.23 -10.45 1.18
CA GLU A 20 -7.32 -11.46 1.69
C GLU A 20 -5.90 -10.88 1.54
N GLN A 21 -5.38 -10.30 2.61
CA GLN A 21 -3.99 -9.87 2.68
C GLN A 21 -3.16 -11.15 2.74
N GLY A 22 -2.72 -11.57 1.56
CA GLY A 22 -1.72 -12.62 1.35
C GLY A 22 -0.38 -12.28 2.02
N PRO A 23 0.54 -13.26 2.05
CA PRO A 23 1.57 -13.41 3.05
C PRO A 23 2.44 -12.16 3.20
N GLU A 24 2.59 -11.80 4.47
CA GLU A 24 3.39 -10.75 5.05
C GLU A 24 4.83 -10.82 4.52
N SER A 25 5.08 -10.12 3.42
CA SER A 25 6.42 -9.95 2.87
C SER A 25 7.06 -8.81 3.65
N GLN A 26 7.68 -9.19 4.76
CA GLN A 26 8.40 -8.33 5.69
C GLN A 26 9.35 -7.39 4.89
N ASP A 27 9.40 -6.12 5.29
CA ASP A 27 10.27 -5.02 4.81
C ASP A 27 9.71 -4.02 3.76
N GLU A 28 8.47 -4.14 3.29
CA GLU A 28 7.87 -3.10 2.44
C GLU A 28 6.76 -2.31 3.16
N PHE A 29 6.83 -0.98 3.10
CA PHE A 29 5.77 -0.09 3.58
C PHE A 29 4.47 -0.39 2.83
N SER A 30 3.31 -0.39 3.49
CA SER A 30 2.02 -0.54 2.82
C SER A 30 1.76 0.63 1.86
N GLU A 31 0.95 0.43 0.82
CA GLU A 31 0.59 1.48 -0.14
C GLU A 31 0.04 2.74 0.55
N ASP A 32 -0.75 2.55 1.61
CA ASP A 32 -1.26 3.64 2.46
C ASP A 32 -0.13 4.40 3.16
N GLU A 33 0.86 3.69 3.70
CA GLU A 33 2.04 4.28 4.35
C GLU A 33 2.90 5.03 3.32
N GLN A 34 3.14 4.44 2.14
CA GLN A 34 3.91 5.05 1.06
C GLN A 34 3.25 6.33 0.55
N ALA A 35 1.92 6.32 0.38
CA ALA A 35 1.15 7.50 -0.03
C ALA A 35 1.21 8.60 1.04
N LEU A 36 1.18 8.22 2.32
CA LEU A 36 1.32 9.17 3.42
C LEU A 36 2.72 9.78 3.47
N ILE A 37 3.77 8.96 3.39
CA ILE A 37 5.17 9.42 3.33
C ILE A 37 5.36 10.38 2.16
N THR A 38 4.88 10.02 0.96
CA THR A 38 4.97 10.85 -0.24
C THR A 38 4.24 12.19 -0.06
N ARG A 39 3.00 12.17 0.42
CA ARG A 39 2.20 13.38 0.64
C ARG A 39 2.86 14.30 1.67
N MET A 40 3.35 13.73 2.77
CA MET A 40 3.96 14.51 3.84
C MET A 40 5.33 15.04 3.44
N TYR A 41 6.13 14.27 2.69
CA TYR A 41 7.42 14.72 2.15
C TYR A 41 7.23 15.90 1.18
N ASN A 42 6.21 15.86 0.31
CA ASN A 42 5.88 16.99 -0.57
C ASN A 42 5.46 18.27 0.20
N LEU A 43 4.92 18.12 1.42
CA LEU A 43 4.44 19.24 2.24
C LEU A 43 5.52 19.77 3.20
N LEU A 44 6.26 18.87 3.84
CA LEU A 44 7.16 19.18 4.95
C LEU A 44 8.64 19.02 4.57
N GLY A 45 8.95 18.28 3.50
CA GLY A 45 10.31 17.91 3.10
C GLY A 45 10.85 16.71 3.88
N ASP A 46 12.15 16.74 4.17
CA ASP A 46 12.95 15.76 4.91
C ASP A 46 12.64 15.68 6.42
N ARG A 47 11.46 16.15 6.84
CA ARG A 47 11.04 16.14 8.24
C ARG A 47 10.47 14.78 8.66
N TRP A 48 11.30 13.75 8.60
CA TRP A 48 10.94 12.36 8.87
C TRP A 48 10.31 12.13 10.24
N SER A 49 10.76 12.84 11.27
CA SER A 49 10.17 12.74 12.62
C SER A 49 8.69 13.12 12.67
N LEU A 50 8.26 14.09 11.85
CA LEU A 50 6.85 14.48 11.76
C LEU A 50 6.02 13.47 10.97
N ILE A 51 6.63 12.86 9.95
CA ILE A 51 6.00 11.83 9.11
C ILE A 51 5.83 10.53 9.92
N ALA A 52 6.87 10.10 10.63
CA ALA A 52 6.84 8.94 11.51
C ALA A 52 5.78 9.06 12.61
N GLY A 53 5.55 10.28 13.14
CA GLY A 53 4.48 10.52 14.11
C GLY A 53 3.07 10.24 13.57
N ARG A 54 2.88 10.08 12.26
CA ARG A 54 1.61 9.73 11.61
C ARG A 54 1.49 8.26 11.23
N ILE A 55 2.59 7.50 11.28
CA ILE A 55 2.64 6.09 10.90
C ILE A 55 3.01 5.27 12.14
N PRO A 56 2.03 4.84 12.94
CA PRO A 56 2.31 4.06 14.14
C PRO A 56 3.01 2.76 13.75
N GLY A 57 4.15 2.46 14.38
CA GLY A 57 4.96 1.28 14.07
C GLY A 57 6.08 1.53 13.06
N ARG A 58 6.23 2.74 12.52
CA ARG A 58 7.36 3.13 11.68
C ARG A 58 8.16 4.25 12.31
N THR A 59 9.48 4.14 12.23
CA THR A 59 10.40 5.16 12.72
C THR A 59 10.86 6.10 11.62
N ALA A 60 11.31 7.30 12.02
CA ALA A 60 11.84 8.29 11.08
C ALA A 60 13.03 7.75 10.27
N ASP A 61 13.88 6.93 10.89
CA ASP A 61 15.05 6.30 10.26
C ASP A 61 14.64 5.30 9.18
N GLU A 62 13.62 4.46 9.45
CA GLU A 62 13.07 3.53 8.46
C GLU A 62 12.47 4.27 7.25
N ILE A 63 11.76 5.37 7.48
CA ILE A 63 11.15 6.18 6.43
C ILE A 63 12.24 6.87 5.60
N GLU A 64 13.27 7.43 6.25
CA GLU A 64 14.41 8.04 5.58
C GLU A 64 15.13 7.00 4.70
N ARG A 65 15.38 5.80 5.23
CA ARG A 65 15.98 4.69 4.49
C ARG A 65 15.10 4.28 3.32
N TYR A 66 13.79 4.16 3.52
CA TYR A 66 12.84 3.86 2.45
C TYR A 66 12.87 4.92 1.37
N CYS A 67 12.82 6.21 1.70
CA CYS A 67 12.89 7.30 0.73
C CYS A 67 14.24 7.37 0.01
N LYS A 68 15.36 7.09 0.68
CA LYS A 68 16.69 6.98 0.06
C LYS A 68 16.81 5.77 -0.86
N SER A 69 16.22 4.63 -0.49
CA SER A 69 16.19 3.44 -1.35
C SER A 69 15.20 3.60 -2.51
N LYS A 70 14.10 4.33 -2.30
CA LYS A 70 13.04 4.58 -3.28
C LYS A 70 13.38 5.73 -4.23
N CYS A 71 14.28 6.65 -3.82
CA CYS A 71 14.79 7.84 -4.54
C CYS A 71 13.83 8.38 -5.60
N PHE A 72 12.56 8.49 -5.18
CA PHE A 72 11.39 8.92 -5.92
C PHE A 72 11.57 8.82 -7.46
N VAL A 73 11.56 7.60 -8.01
CA VAL A 73 11.41 7.35 -9.46
C VAL A 73 10.11 8.00 -9.94
N ASN A 74 10.20 9.28 -10.28
CA ASN A 74 9.26 10.08 -11.04
C ASN A 74 9.96 11.32 -11.61
N SER A 75 11.23 11.16 -12.01
CA SER A 75 12.00 12.22 -12.65
C SER A 75 12.41 11.84 -14.07
N SER A 76 11.43 11.63 -14.94
CA SER A 76 11.40 12.06 -16.36
C SER A 76 10.27 11.35 -17.12
N ALA A 77 9.08 11.94 -17.16
CA ALA A 77 8.10 11.68 -18.22
C ALA A 77 7.41 13.00 -18.63
N ASN A 78 8.21 14.05 -18.81
CA ASN A 78 7.89 15.14 -19.74
C ASN A 78 8.88 14.98 -20.90
N GLN A 79 8.61 14.06 -21.82
CA GLN A 79 9.31 14.04 -23.11
C GLN A 79 8.46 14.86 -24.08
N ALA A 80 9.03 16.00 -24.47
CA ALA A 80 8.51 16.95 -25.45
C ALA A 80 8.45 16.36 -26.87
#